data_AF-A0A3B8UEC7-F1
#
_entry.id   AF-A0A3B8UEC7-F1
#
_cell.length_a   1.000
_cell.length_b   1.000
_cell.length_c   1.000
_cell.angle_alpha   90.00
_cell.angle_beta   90.00
_cell.angle_gamma   90.00
#
_symmetry.space_group_name_H-M   'P 1'
#
loop_
_entity.id
_entity.type
_entity.pdbx_description
1 polymer ?
#
loop_
_entity_poly.entity_id
_entity_poly.type
_entity_poly.pdbx_seq_one_letter_code
_entity_poly.pdbx_strand_id
1 'polypeptide(L)' 'IFQQFNLVGRLSLFSNVMLGALGRLPSWRGLFGVWPGADKDKAMAALHRVGVSEYAGQRANTLSGGQQQR' A
#
# COMPACT_ATOMS: atom_id res chain seq x y z
N ILE A 1 5.37 -21.94 7.40
CA ILE A 1 4.07 -21.24 7.60
C ILE A 1 4.21 -19.86 6.98
N PHE A 2 3.45 -19.54 5.93
CA PHE A 2 3.46 -18.18 5.35
C PHE A 2 2.55 -17.29 6.21
N GLN A 3 3.09 -16.24 6.82
CA GLN A 3 2.27 -15.21 7.47
C GLN A 3 1.64 -14.35 6.37
N GLN A 4 0.30 -14.34 6.32
CA GLN A 4 -0.45 -13.50 5.40
C GLN A 4 -0.80 -12.19 6.13
N PHE A 5 -0.16 -11.10 5.76
CA PHE A 5 -0.37 -9.77 6.38
C PHE A 5 -1.54 -9.01 5.74
N ASN A 6 -2.54 -9.71 5.20
CA ASN A 6 -3.66 -9.14 4.42
C ASN A 6 -3.23 -8.24 3.24
N LEU A 7 -2.00 -8.41 2.74
CA LEU A 7 -1.52 -7.72 1.55
C LEU A 7 -1.96 -8.43 0.28
N VAL A 8 -2.39 -7.66 -0.71
CA VAL A 8 -2.62 -8.11 -2.07
C VAL A 8 -1.26 -8.22 -2.76
N GLY A 9 -0.68 -9.42 -2.74
CA GLY A 9 0.67 -9.72 -3.23
C GLY A 9 0.95 -9.26 -4.66
N ARG A 10 -0.07 -9.26 -5.53
CA ARG A 10 0.06 -8.83 -6.93
C ARG A 10 0.18 -7.32 -7.12
N LEU A 11 -0.19 -6.53 -6.11
CA LEU A 11 -0.18 -5.06 -6.15
C LEU A 11 1.08 -4.51 -5.48
N SER A 12 1.44 -3.26 -5.82
CA SER A 12 2.52 -2.56 -5.15
C SER A 12 2.17 -2.27 -3.69
N LEU A 13 3.19 -2.05 -2.85
CA LEU A 13 3.00 -1.67 -1.46
C LEU A 13 2.21 -0.36 -1.35
N PHE A 14 2.49 0.61 -2.23
CA PHE A 14 1.70 1.83 -2.35
C PHE A 14 0.22 1.55 -2.62
N SER A 15 -0.09 0.71 -3.60
CA SER A 15 -1.49 0.35 -3.91
C SER A 15 -2.17 -0.38 -2.74
N ASN A 16 -1.44 -1.21 -1.99
CA ASN A 16 -1.96 -1.84 -0.78
C ASN A 16 -2.32 -0.80 0.29
N VAL A 17 -1.46 0.20 0.51
CA VAL A 17 -1.75 1.31 1.44
C VAL A 17 -2.92 2.16 0.95
N MET A 18 -3.00 2.46 -0.35
CA MET A 18 -4.13 3.19 -0.92
C MET A 18 -5.45 2.44 -0.74
N LEU A 19 -5.46 1.12 -0.92
CA LEU A 19 -6.65 0.29 -0.74
C LEU A 19 -7.03 0.11 0.74
N GLY A 20 -6.05 -0.09 1.63
CA GLY A 20 -6.28 -0.40 3.04
C GLY A 20 -6.48 0.84 3.93
N ALA A 21 -5.68 1.90 3.74
CA ALA A 21 -5.67 3.07 4.62
C ALA A 21 -6.56 4.22 4.13
N LEU A 22 -6.87 4.28 2.82
CA LEU A 22 -7.72 5.32 2.24
C LEU A 22 -9.10 4.78 1.83
N GLY A 23 -9.58 3.70 2.48
CA GLY A 23 -10.95 3.19 2.34
C GLY A 23 -12.07 4.19 2.68
N ARG A 24 -11.74 5.46 2.98
CA ARG A 24 -12.67 6.60 3.02
C ARG A 24 -12.98 7.17 1.63
N LEU A 25 -12.22 6.79 0.59
CA LEU A 25 -12.56 7.10 -0.80
C LEU A 25 -13.52 6.03 -1.32
N PRO A 26 -14.57 6.41 -2.04
CA PRO A 26 -15.54 5.45 -2.53
C PRO A 26 -14.84 4.50 -3.53
N SER A 27 -15.06 3.19 -3.38
CA SER A 27 -14.29 2.11 -4.00
C SER A 27 -14.17 2.19 -5.53
N TRP A 28 -15.11 2.88 -6.19
CA TRP A 28 -15.06 3.14 -7.63
C TRP A 28 -13.88 4.03 -8.04
N ARG A 29 -13.45 5.01 -7.21
CA ARG A 29 -12.26 5.82 -7.52
C ARG A 29 -10.97 5.01 -7.53
N GLY A 30 -10.87 4.02 -6.65
CA GLY A 30 -9.77 3.05 -6.66
C GLY A 30 -9.79 2.15 -7.90
N LEU A 31 -10.98 1.84 -8.42
CA LEU A 31 -11.17 1.08 -9.66
C LEU A 31 -10.72 1.87 -10.90
N PHE A 32 -10.90 3.20 -10.91
CA PHE A 32 -10.49 4.07 -12.02
C PHE A 32 -9.06 4.64 -11.89
N GLY A 33 -8.33 4.33 -10.81
CA GLY A 33 -6.94 4.78 -10.63
C GLY A 33 -6.76 6.29 -10.39
N VAL A 34 -7.85 7.03 -10.16
CA VAL A 34 -7.84 8.48 -9.96
C VAL A 34 -7.73 8.79 -8.48
N TRP A 35 -6.48 8.90 -8.02
CA TRP A 35 -6.16 9.28 -6.64
C TRP A 35 -5.79 10.76 -6.57
N PRO A 36 -6.48 11.58 -5.74
CA PRO A 36 -6.08 12.96 -5.49
C PRO A 36 -4.62 13.02 -5.01
N GLY A 37 -3.85 14.04 -5.43
CA GLY A 37 -2.46 14.21 -5.03
C GLY A 37 -2.26 14.16 -3.51
N ALA A 38 -3.15 14.84 -2.77
CA ALA A 38 -3.14 14.86 -1.31
C ALA A 38 -3.27 13.47 -0.66
N ASP A 39 -3.91 12.51 -1.33
CA ASP A 39 -4.05 11.15 -0.81
C ASP A 39 -2.82 10.30 -1.12
N LYS A 40 -2.16 10.55 -2.27
CA LYS A 40 -0.84 9.97 -2.56
C LYS A 40 0.19 10.42 -1.52
N ASP A 41 0.17 11.70 -1.15
CA ASP A 41 1.08 12.26 -0.14
C ASP A 41 0.85 11.62 1.23
N LYS A 42 -0.41 11.43 1.63
CA LYS A 42 -0.75 10.71 2.88
C LYS A 42 -0.29 9.26 2.85
N ALA A 43 -0.45 8.57 1.73
CA ALA A 43 0.00 7.18 1.58
C ALA A 43 1.53 7.09 1.66
N MET A 44 2.25 7.98 0.99
CA MET A 44 3.71 8.06 1.09
C MET A 44 4.18 8.41 2.50
N ALA A 45 3.49 9.32 3.19
CA ALA A 45 3.77 9.64 4.59
C ALA A 45 3.50 8.45 5.53
N ALA A 46 2.47 7.65 5.26
CA ALA A 46 2.21 6.41 5.99
C ALA A 46 3.35 5.40 5.80
N LEU A 47 3.75 5.16 4.55
CA LEU A 47 4.87 4.27 4.22
C LEU A 47 6.20 4.75 4.84
N HIS A 48 6.42 6.06 4.90
CA HIS A 48 7.60 6.63 5.54
C HIS A 48 7.60 6.38 7.06
N ARG A 49 6.45 6.53 7.73
CA ARG A 49 6.31 6.28 9.18
C ARG A 49 6.61 4.84 9.57
N VAL A 50 6.27 3.87 8.72
CA VAL A 50 6.58 2.45 8.94
C VAL A 50 7.93 2.02 8.33
N GLY A 51 8.67 2.96 7.74
CA GLY A 51 10.03 2.72 7.25
C GLY A 51 10.10 1.79 6.03
N VAL A 52 9.10 1.86 5.14
CA VAL A 52 9.02 1.05 3.91
C VAL A 52 8.68 1.89 2.66
N SER A 53 8.85 3.22 2.72
CA SER A 53 8.61 4.13 1.59
C SER A 53 9.47 3.85 0.37
N GLU A 54 10.69 3.35 0.56
CA GLU A 54 11.58 2.91 -0.52
C GLU A 54 11.03 1.71 -1.32
N TYR A 55 10.12 0.94 -0.72
CA TYR A 55 9.46 -0.21 -1.34
C TYR A 55 8.08 0.13 -1.91
N ALA A 56 7.68 1.41 -1.93
CA ALA A 56 6.35 1.83 -2.36
C ALA A 56 5.94 1.27 -3.74
N GLY A 57 6.89 1.21 -4.68
CA GLY A 57 6.68 0.66 -6.02
C GLY A 57 6.81 -0.86 -6.14
N GLN A 58 7.36 -1.54 -5.12
CA GLN A 58 7.58 -2.98 -5.16
C GLN A 58 6.29 -3.74 -4.88
N ARG A 59 6.14 -4.90 -5.51
CA ARG A 59 4.98 -5.78 -5.29
C ARG A 59 5.07 -6.37 -3.89
N ALA A 60 3.95 -6.46 -3.20
CA ALA A 60 3.95 -6.97 -1.83
C ALA A 60 4.50 -8.40 -1.73
N ASN A 61 4.35 -9.22 -2.78
CA ASN A 61 4.91 -10.58 -2.83
C ASN A 61 6.43 -10.66 -3.05
N THR A 62 7.11 -9.54 -3.38
CA THR A 62 8.58 -9.50 -3.50
C THR A 62 9.27 -9.03 -2.23
N LEU A 63 8.51 -8.65 -1.20
CA LEU A 63 9.03 -8.16 0.07
C LEU A 63 9.32 -9.31 1.03
N SER A 64 10.34 -9.15 1.87
CA SER A 64 10.59 -10.06 2.99
C SER A 64 9.44 -10.04 4.01
N GLY A 65 9.28 -11.10 4.80
CA GLY A 65 8.22 -11.17 5.82
C GLY A 65 8.24 -9.99 6.80
N GLY A 66 9.42 -9.53 7.23
CA GLY A 66 9.56 -8.37 8.12
C GLY A 66 9.32 -7.02 7.44
N GLN A 67 9.36 -6.94 6.11
CA GLN A 67 8.90 -5.77 5.35
C GLN A 67 7.39 -5.83 5.12
N GLN A 68 6.81 -7.02 4.91
CA GLN A 68 5.36 -7.19 4.79
C GLN A 68 4.60 -6.96 6.11
N GLN A 69 5.27 -7.21 7.24
CA GLN A 69 4.71 -6.97 8.58
C GLN A 69 4.60 -5.49 8.94
N ARG A 70 5.43 -4.63 8.33
CA ARG A 70 5.50 -3.19 8.58
C ARG A 70 4.53 -2.43 7.69
#